data_AF-A0A7W0SUR1-F1
#
_entry.id   AF-A0A7W0SUR1-F1
#
_cell.length_a   1.000
_cell.length_b   1.000
_cell.length_c   1.000
_cell.angle_alpha   90.00
_cell.angle_beta   90.00
_cell.angle_gamma   90.00
#
_symmetry.space_group_name_H-M   'P 1'
#
loop_
_entity.id
_entity.type
_entity.pdbx_description
1 polymer ?
#
loop_
_entity_poly.entity_id
_entity_poly.type
_entity_poly.pdbx_seq_one_letter_code
_entity_poly.pdbx_strand_id
1 'polypeptide(L)'
;ALEGPNGCGKTTFAKIAAGLLQPDEGAVKRDGRIGLLSQDPGRYVLRERVLDEVALAVGGDFDRARRALERVGLRWAEGRHPRDLSSGERERLGLAAVAVAEPDLLILDEPTRGIDPERKAELARWLFGYAAEGRAVLVVTHDAGFPVHRRVSLVHQESLIAS
;
A
#
# COMPACT_ATOMS: atom_id res chain seq x y z
N ALA A 1 10.47 6.96 0.24
CA ALA A 1 9.58 7.20 -0.91
C ALA A 1 10.37 7.09 -2.19
N LEU A 2 9.70 6.59 -3.22
CA LEU A 2 10.13 6.64 -4.61
C LEU A 2 9.35 7.75 -5.29
N GLU A 3 10.06 8.78 -5.72
CA GLU A 3 9.47 10.00 -6.30
C GLU A 3 9.93 10.17 -7.75
N GLY A 4 9.24 11.02 -8.49
CA GLY A 4 9.60 11.35 -9.88
C GLY A 4 8.41 11.84 -10.70
N PRO A 5 8.65 12.37 -11.91
CA PRO A 5 7.59 12.88 -12.79
C PRO A 5 6.55 11.81 -13.17
N ASN A 6 5.40 12.25 -13.67
CA ASN A 6 4.44 11.33 -14.29
C ASN A 6 5.06 10.68 -15.53
N GLY A 7 4.82 9.39 -15.73
CA GLY A 7 5.36 8.64 -16.86
C GLY A 7 6.82 8.19 -16.71
N CYS A 8 7.52 8.48 -15.60
CA CYS A 8 8.92 8.04 -15.42
C CYS A 8 9.07 6.55 -15.00
N GLY A 9 7.97 5.79 -14.95
CA GLY A 9 8.02 4.35 -14.66
C GLY A 9 7.84 3.96 -13.19
N LYS A 10 7.43 4.87 -12.30
CA LYS A 10 7.21 4.58 -10.86
C LYS A 10 6.31 3.36 -10.59
N THR A 11 5.13 3.31 -11.20
CA THR A 11 4.21 2.16 -11.09
C THR A 11 4.82 0.89 -11.68
N THR A 12 5.58 1.00 -12.78
CA THR A 12 6.32 -0.13 -13.36
C THR A 12 7.34 -0.65 -12.36
N PHE A 13 8.11 0.22 -11.73
CA PHE A 13 9.05 -0.13 -10.66
C PHE A 13 8.35 -0.81 -9.49
N ALA A 14 7.21 -0.29 -9.02
CA ALA A 14 6.43 -0.90 -7.94
C ALA A 14 5.99 -2.33 -8.27
N LYS A 15 5.49 -2.54 -9.50
CA LYS A 15 5.06 -3.86 -9.99
C LYS A 15 6.24 -4.82 -10.14
N ILE A 16 7.37 -4.34 -10.67
CA ILE A 16 8.60 -5.12 -10.72
C ILE A 16 9.02 -5.47 -9.30
N ALA A 17 9.17 -4.51 -8.39
CA ALA A 17 9.54 -4.78 -6.99
C ALA A 17 8.62 -5.81 -6.32
N ALA A 18 7.30 -5.74 -6.57
CA ALA A 18 6.32 -6.71 -6.08
C ALA A 18 6.33 -8.08 -6.78
N GLY A 19 7.05 -8.24 -7.90
CA GLY A 19 7.11 -9.48 -8.67
C GLY A 19 5.93 -9.68 -9.64
N LEU A 20 5.14 -8.63 -9.88
CA LEU A 20 4.01 -8.64 -10.83
C LEU A 20 4.42 -8.34 -12.27
N LEU A 21 5.65 -7.88 -12.48
CA LEU A 21 6.23 -7.62 -13.79
C LEU A 21 7.70 -8.06 -13.79
N GLN A 22 8.16 -8.66 -14.89
CA GLN A 22 9.57 -8.99 -15.08
C GLN A 22 10.30 -7.78 -15.67
N PRO A 23 11.53 -7.48 -15.21
CA PRO A 23 12.34 -6.47 -15.87
C PRO A 23 12.82 -6.98 -17.22
N ASP A 24 12.94 -6.08 -18.21
CA ASP A 24 13.50 -6.42 -19.51
C ASP A 24 14.99 -6.78 -19.42
N GLU A 25 15.71 -6.12 -18.51
CA GLU A 25 17.13 -6.37 -18.20
C GLU A 25 17.42 -6.31 -16.69
N GLY A 26 18.50 -6.96 -16.27
CA GLY A 26 18.91 -7.03 -14.86
C GLY A 26 18.12 -8.07 -14.05
N ALA A 27 18.24 -8.00 -12.72
CA ALA A 27 17.60 -8.95 -11.81
C ALA A 27 17.11 -8.27 -10.54
N VAL A 28 15.99 -8.78 -10.01
CA VAL A 28 15.43 -8.35 -8.72
C VAL A 28 15.33 -9.56 -7.82
N LYS A 29 16.10 -9.56 -6.73
CA LYS A 29 15.99 -10.55 -5.67
C LYS A 29 14.94 -10.08 -4.67
N ARG A 30 14.01 -10.96 -4.33
CA ARG A 30 12.97 -10.73 -3.32
C ARG A 30 13.15 -11.80 -2.25
N ASP A 31 13.18 -11.36 -0.99
CA ASP A 31 13.19 -12.24 0.16
C ASP A 31 12.01 -11.85 1.05
N GLY A 32 11.33 -12.84 1.63
CA GLY A 32 10.10 -12.64 2.38
C GLY A 32 8.87 -12.31 1.54
N ARG A 33 7.81 -11.89 2.23
CA ARG A 33 6.48 -11.60 1.67
C ARG A 33 6.36 -10.12 1.32
N ILE A 34 5.77 -9.83 0.16
CA ILE A 34 5.54 -8.47 -0.32
C ILE A 34 4.04 -8.23 -0.45
N GLY A 35 3.56 -7.13 0.14
CA GLY A 35 2.20 -6.62 -0.08
C GLY A 35 2.24 -5.40 -0.99
N LEU A 36 1.32 -5.30 -1.95
CA LEU A 36 1.21 -4.16 -2.84
C LEU A 36 -0.20 -3.57 -2.77
N LEU A 37 -0.31 -2.32 -2.33
CA LEU A 37 -1.49 -1.50 -2.53
C LEU A 37 -1.35 -0.73 -3.83
N SER A 38 -2.12 -1.11 -4.85
CA SER A 38 -2.12 -0.40 -6.14
C SER A 38 -2.90 0.92 -6.05
N GLN A 39 -2.67 1.81 -7.03
CA GLN A 39 -3.34 3.12 -7.13
C GLN A 39 -4.89 3.06 -7.16
N ASP A 40 -5.48 1.94 -7.58
CA ASP A 40 -6.94 1.77 -7.62
C ASP A 40 -7.37 0.54 -6.80
N PRO A 41 -7.32 0.63 -5.46
CA PRO A 41 -7.63 -0.51 -4.59
C PRO A 41 -9.11 -0.89 -4.65
N GLY A 42 -9.99 0.08 -4.94
CA GLY A 42 -11.44 -0.15 -5.01
C GLY A 42 -11.89 -0.96 -6.23
N ARG A 43 -11.04 -1.10 -7.25
CA ARG A 43 -11.37 -1.83 -8.48
C ARG A 43 -11.37 -3.36 -8.30
N TYR A 44 -10.70 -3.85 -7.26
CA TYR A 44 -10.45 -5.28 -7.07
C TYR A 44 -11.13 -5.87 -5.83
N VAL A 45 -12.20 -5.26 -5.34
CA VAL A 45 -13.02 -5.87 -4.28
C VAL A 45 -13.63 -7.18 -4.80
N LEU A 46 -13.36 -8.28 -4.11
CA LEU A 46 -13.82 -9.61 -4.50
C LEU A 46 -15.02 -10.10 -3.67
N ARG A 47 -15.19 -9.58 -2.45
CA ARG A 47 -16.16 -10.09 -1.47
C ARG A 47 -17.32 -9.13 -1.23
N GLU A 48 -18.40 -9.71 -0.71
CA GLU A 48 -19.62 -8.97 -0.38
C GLU A 48 -19.56 -8.30 0.99
N ARG A 49 -18.57 -8.65 1.83
CA ARG A 49 -18.37 -8.02 3.15
C ARG A 49 -16.93 -7.56 3.32
N VAL A 50 -16.78 -6.40 3.94
CA VAL A 50 -15.48 -5.79 4.31
C VAL A 50 -14.62 -6.77 5.12
N LEU A 51 -15.20 -7.50 6.07
CA LEU A 51 -14.48 -8.48 6.87
C LEU A 51 -13.91 -9.62 6.02
N ASP A 52 -14.72 -10.16 5.11
CA ASP A 52 -14.32 -11.29 4.25
C ASP A 52 -13.21 -10.88 3.27
N GLU A 53 -13.25 -9.63 2.79
CA GLU A 53 -12.23 -9.08 1.90
C GLU A 53 -10.85 -9.11 2.57
N VAL A 54 -10.76 -8.68 3.83
CA VAL A 54 -9.51 -8.69 4.59
C VAL A 54 -9.10 -10.11 4.99
N ALA A 55 -10.06 -10.96 5.39
CA ALA A 55 -9.77 -12.33 5.83
C ALA A 55 -9.18 -13.20 4.70
N LEU A 56 -9.39 -12.83 3.43
CA LEU A 56 -8.88 -13.56 2.27
C LEU A 56 -7.36 -13.77 2.33
N ALA A 57 -6.59 -12.73 2.68
CA ALA A 57 -5.14 -12.77 2.70
C ALA A 57 -4.55 -13.60 3.86
N VAL A 58 -5.39 -14.02 4.81
CA VAL A 58 -5.01 -14.81 6.00
C VAL A 58 -5.82 -16.09 6.12
N GLY A 59 -6.31 -16.63 4.99
CA GLY A 59 -6.95 -17.94 4.95
C GLY A 59 -8.26 -18.03 5.72
N GLY A 60 -8.98 -16.92 5.89
CA GLY A 60 -10.25 -16.89 6.63
C GLY A 60 -10.11 -16.67 8.14
N ASP A 61 -8.92 -16.31 8.65
CA ASP A 61 -8.74 -15.88 10.04
C ASP A 61 -9.47 -14.55 10.29
N PHE A 62 -10.73 -14.66 10.70
CA PHE A 62 -11.58 -13.50 10.95
C PHE A 62 -11.07 -12.66 12.11
N ASP A 63 -10.53 -13.23 13.17
CA ASP A 63 -10.08 -12.43 14.32
C ASP A 63 -8.87 -11.58 13.96
N ARG A 64 -7.96 -12.12 13.14
CA ARG A 64 -6.85 -11.34 12.58
C ARG A 64 -7.36 -10.24 11.63
N ALA A 65 -8.34 -10.55 10.78
CA ALA A 65 -8.96 -9.55 9.91
C ALA A 65 -9.64 -8.42 10.69
N ARG A 66 -10.34 -8.73 11.79
CA ARG A 66 -10.97 -7.74 12.67
C ARG A 66 -9.94 -6.79 13.29
N ARG A 67 -8.82 -7.33 13.79
CA ARG A 67 -7.70 -6.52 14.31
C ARG A 67 -7.10 -5.62 13.23
N ALA A 68 -6.98 -6.11 11.99
CA ALA A 68 -6.49 -5.28 10.88
C ALA A 68 -7.47 -4.14 10.53
N LEU A 69 -8.78 -4.41 10.50
CA LEU A 69 -9.81 -3.39 10.30
C LEU A 69 -9.81 -2.33 11.41
N GLU A 70 -9.59 -2.74 12.66
CA GLU A 70 -9.46 -1.81 13.78
C GLU A 70 -8.28 -0.85 13.61
N ARG A 71 -7.11 -1.36 13.21
CA ARG A 71 -5.90 -0.55 12.96
C ARG A 71 -6.08 0.52 11.88
N VAL A 72 -7.03 0.34 10.96
CA VAL A 72 -7.35 1.32 9.90
C VAL A 72 -8.67 2.06 10.13
N GLY A 73 -9.30 1.91 11.31
CA GLY A 73 -10.53 2.61 11.67
C GLY A 73 -11.79 2.14 10.93
N LEU A 74 -11.83 0.90 10.44
CA LEU A 74 -12.93 0.32 9.68
C LEU A 74 -13.66 -0.82 10.41
N ARG A 75 -13.40 -1.03 11.71
CA ARG A 75 -14.10 -2.04 12.53
C ARG A 75 -15.63 -1.96 12.40
N TRP A 76 -16.17 -0.74 12.41
CA TRP A 76 -17.61 -0.46 12.32
C TRP A 76 -18.24 -0.91 10.99
N ALA A 77 -17.44 -1.07 9.94
CA ALA A 77 -17.90 -1.41 8.61
C ALA A 77 -17.81 -2.92 8.30
N GLU A 78 -17.44 -3.78 9.26
CA GLU A 78 -17.08 -5.18 9.01
C GLU A 78 -18.15 -5.97 8.23
N GLY A 79 -19.43 -5.70 8.48
CA GLY A 79 -20.57 -6.35 7.82
C GLY A 79 -21.11 -5.61 6.59
N ARG A 80 -20.56 -4.45 6.22
CA ARG A 80 -21.02 -3.68 5.05
C ARG A 80 -20.44 -4.23 3.76
N HIS A 81 -21.10 -3.91 2.65
CA HIS A 81 -20.53 -4.19 1.34
C HIS A 81 -19.40 -3.19 1.03
N PRO A 82 -18.22 -3.63 0.55
CA PRO A 82 -17.11 -2.71 0.30
C PRO A 82 -17.39 -1.60 -0.73
N ARG A 83 -18.36 -1.82 -1.63
CA ARG A 83 -18.82 -0.78 -2.57
C ARG A 83 -19.58 0.37 -1.89
N ASP A 84 -20.12 0.16 -0.69
CA ASP A 84 -20.85 1.18 0.07
C ASP A 84 -19.93 2.10 0.87
N LEU A 85 -18.62 1.82 0.86
CA LEU A 85 -17.59 2.66 1.44
C LEU A 85 -17.32 3.87 0.54
N SER A 86 -16.94 5.00 1.13
CA SER A 86 -16.34 6.12 0.40
C SER A 86 -15.00 5.71 -0.24
N SER A 87 -14.48 6.53 -1.16
CA SER A 87 -13.18 6.27 -1.80
C SER A 87 -12.05 6.09 -0.78
N GLY A 88 -11.94 6.99 0.20
CA GLY A 88 -10.91 6.91 1.24
C GLY A 88 -11.11 5.73 2.21
N GLU A 89 -12.35 5.30 2.44
CA GLU A 89 -12.60 4.06 3.20
C GLU A 89 -12.22 2.82 2.41
N ARG A 90 -12.45 2.78 1.10
CA ARG A 90 -11.96 1.67 0.24
C ARG A 90 -10.44 1.62 0.19
N GLU A 91 -9.77 2.77 0.19
CA GLU A 91 -8.31 2.83 0.26
C GLU A 91 -7.79 2.25 1.58
N ARG A 92 -8.40 2.63 2.72
CA ARG A 92 -8.08 2.05 4.03
C ARG A 92 -8.40 0.55 4.10
N LEU A 93 -9.47 0.09 3.45
CA LEU A 93 -9.77 -1.33 3.31
C LEU A 93 -8.67 -2.05 2.52
N GLY A 94 -8.26 -1.49 1.38
CA GLY A 94 -7.15 -2.03 0.59
C GLY A 94 -5.87 -2.15 1.42
N LEU A 95 -5.54 -1.11 2.19
CA LEU A 95 -4.40 -1.13 3.11
C LEU A 95 -4.52 -2.27 4.13
N ALA A 96 -5.67 -2.44 4.78
CA ALA A 96 -5.89 -3.55 5.70
C ALA A 96 -5.75 -4.92 5.01
N ALA A 97 -6.32 -5.08 3.82
CA ALA A 97 -6.29 -6.34 3.07
C ALA A 97 -4.87 -6.76 2.67
N VAL A 98 -3.97 -5.81 2.37
CA VAL A 98 -2.57 -6.13 2.04
C VAL A 98 -1.69 -6.25 3.28
N ALA A 99 -1.97 -5.48 4.33
CA ALA A 99 -1.15 -5.43 5.55
C ALA A 99 -1.49 -6.54 6.55
N VAL A 100 -2.70 -7.12 6.51
CA VAL A 100 -3.14 -8.17 7.46
C VAL A 100 -2.25 -9.41 7.42
N ALA A 101 -1.64 -9.71 6.28
CA ALA A 101 -0.68 -10.81 6.14
C ALA A 101 0.67 -10.51 6.79
N GLU A 102 0.91 -9.26 7.21
CA GLU A 102 2.19 -8.75 7.73
C GLU A 102 3.36 -9.03 6.78
N PRO A 103 3.31 -8.50 5.54
CA PRO A 103 4.42 -8.61 4.61
C PRO A 103 5.69 -7.93 5.13
N ASP A 104 6.84 -8.54 4.86
CA ASP A 104 8.17 -7.99 5.17
C ASP A 104 8.43 -6.68 4.43
N LEU A 105 7.85 -6.52 3.23
CA LEU A 105 7.82 -5.27 2.47
C LEU A 105 6.40 -4.89 2.08
N LEU A 106 5.94 -3.71 2.50
CA LEU A 106 4.70 -3.11 2.05
C LEU A 106 4.96 -2.01 1.03
N ILE A 107 4.41 -2.15 -0.18
CA ILE A 107 4.52 -1.19 -1.27
C ILE A 107 3.17 -0.48 -1.44
N LEU A 108 3.16 0.84 -1.51
CA LEU A 108 1.97 1.65 -1.74
C LEU A 108 2.17 2.55 -2.96
N ASP A 109 1.31 2.45 -3.96
CA ASP A 109 1.38 3.26 -5.18
C ASP A 109 0.37 4.42 -5.16
N GLU A 110 0.90 5.64 -5.02
CA GLU A 110 0.16 6.90 -4.89
C GLU A 110 -0.92 6.92 -3.79
N PRO A 111 -0.62 6.49 -2.54
CA PRO A 111 -1.61 6.34 -1.46
C PRO A 111 -2.05 7.67 -0.82
N THR A 112 -1.62 8.80 -1.38
CA THR A 112 -1.91 10.14 -0.88
C THR A 112 -2.74 10.97 -1.85
N ARG A 113 -3.11 10.38 -3.00
CA ARG A 113 -3.80 11.09 -4.07
C ARG A 113 -5.26 11.34 -3.68
N GLY A 114 -5.63 12.61 -3.57
CA GLY A 114 -7.03 13.02 -3.31
C GLY A 114 -7.49 12.82 -1.87
N ILE A 115 -6.57 12.58 -0.92
CA ILE A 115 -6.87 12.59 0.51
C ILE A 115 -6.48 13.92 1.15
N ASP A 116 -7.23 14.33 2.17
CA ASP A 116 -6.98 15.57 2.92
C ASP A 116 -5.73 15.46 3.83
N PRO A 117 -5.18 16.60 4.32
CA PRO A 117 -3.98 16.61 5.14
C PRO A 117 -4.05 15.81 6.44
N GLU A 118 -5.23 15.74 7.07
CA GLU A 118 -5.41 15.01 8.33
C GLU A 118 -5.27 13.50 8.09
N ARG A 119 -5.91 12.99 7.05
CA ARG A 119 -5.77 11.59 6.61
C ARG A 119 -4.36 11.24 6.16
N LYS A 120 -3.66 12.16 5.49
CA LYS A 120 -2.23 11.96 5.15
C LYS A 120 -1.39 11.75 6.40
N ALA A 121 -1.64 12.56 7.45
CA ALA A 121 -0.93 12.43 8.71
C ALA A 121 -1.28 11.10 9.44
N GLU A 122 -2.52 10.64 9.37
CA GLU A 122 -2.92 9.33 9.88
C GLU A 122 -2.21 8.18 9.16
N LEU A 123 -2.23 8.19 7.82
CA LEU A 123 -1.54 7.20 7.01
C LEU A 123 -0.03 7.18 7.32
N ALA A 124 0.59 8.34 7.41
CA ALA A 124 2.00 8.46 7.78
C ALA A 124 2.28 7.82 9.14
N ARG A 125 1.51 8.17 10.17
CA ARG A 125 1.65 7.57 11.51
C ARG A 125 1.53 6.05 11.48
N TRP A 126 0.55 5.54 10.73
CA TRP A 126 0.34 4.11 10.56
C TRP A 126 1.56 3.43 9.91
N LEU A 127 2.08 4.01 8.82
CA LEU A 127 3.23 3.46 8.10
C LEU A 127 4.52 3.53 8.92
N PHE A 128 4.73 4.59 9.70
CA PHE A 128 5.86 4.67 10.63
C PHE A 128 5.76 3.61 11.73
N GLY A 129 4.58 3.39 12.29
CA GLY A 129 4.36 2.30 13.25
C GLY A 129 4.64 0.93 12.63
N TYR A 130 4.15 0.69 11.41
CA TYR A 130 4.40 -0.55 10.66
C TYR A 130 5.89 -0.79 10.43
N ALA A 131 6.65 0.25 10.07
CA ALA A 131 8.09 0.16 9.87
C ALA A 131 8.87 -0.02 11.19
N ALA A 132 8.40 0.58 12.29
CA ALA A 132 9.02 0.45 13.61
C ALA A 132 8.95 -0.99 14.16
N GLU A 133 8.01 -1.81 13.66
CA GLU A 133 7.94 -3.26 13.95
C GLU A 133 8.97 -4.09 13.15
N GLY A 134 9.96 -3.45 12.49
CA GLY A 134 11.05 -4.12 11.79
C GLY A 134 10.74 -4.50 10.34
N ARG A 135 9.63 -3.98 9.78
CA ARG A 135 9.21 -4.24 8.39
C ARG A 135 9.59 -3.07 7.47
N ALA A 136 9.69 -3.34 6.17
CA ALA A 136 10.01 -2.32 5.17
C ALA A 136 8.74 -1.72 4.57
N VAL A 137 8.78 -0.42 4.24
CA VAL A 137 7.72 0.30 3.54
C VAL A 137 8.30 1.07 2.36
N LEU A 138 7.73 0.85 1.17
CA LEU A 138 8.00 1.63 -0.04
C LEU A 138 6.74 2.40 -0.44
N VAL A 139 6.76 3.71 -0.22
CA VAL A 139 5.73 4.61 -0.75
C VAL A 139 6.19 5.16 -2.08
N VAL A 140 5.41 4.94 -3.13
CA VAL A 140 5.56 5.58 -4.43
C VAL A 140 4.62 6.76 -4.47
N THR A 141 5.15 7.98 -4.63
CA THR A 141 4.32 9.19 -4.58
C THR A 141 4.98 10.34 -5.33
N HIS A 142 4.19 11.33 -5.73
CA HIS A 142 4.66 12.65 -6.16
C HIS A 142 4.43 13.74 -5.10
N ASP A 143 3.92 13.37 -3.92
CA ASP A 143 3.67 14.29 -2.81
C ASP A 143 4.94 14.55 -1.99
N ALA A 144 5.67 15.61 -2.35
CA ALA A 144 6.87 16.03 -1.63
C ALA A 144 6.62 16.40 -0.16
N GLY A 145 5.38 16.69 0.22
CA GLY A 145 4.98 16.99 1.60
C GLY A 145 4.74 15.74 2.45
N PHE A 146 4.64 14.56 1.84
CA PHE A 146 4.39 13.32 2.58
C PHE A 146 5.62 12.91 3.41
N PRO A 147 5.50 12.74 4.74
CA PRO A 147 6.65 12.47 5.58
C PRO A 147 7.22 11.07 5.33
N VAL A 148 8.53 10.99 5.13
CA VAL A 148 9.26 9.73 4.92
C VAL A 148 10.67 9.80 5.52
N HIS A 149 11.24 8.65 5.83
CA HIS A 149 12.62 8.56 6.32
C HIS A 149 13.68 8.85 5.24
N ARG A 150 13.42 8.43 4.00
CA ARG A 150 14.35 8.57 2.88
C ARG A 150 13.61 8.77 1.57
N ARG A 151 14.19 9.52 0.64
CA ARG A 151 13.67 9.72 -0.71
C ARG A 151 14.66 9.21 -1.75
N VAL A 152 14.13 8.63 -2.81
CA VAL A 152 14.88 8.20 -4.00
C VAL A 152 14.08 8.66 -5.21
N SER A 153 14.77 9.28 -6.16
CA SER A 153 14.13 9.84 -7.35
C SER A 153 14.38 8.96 -8.57
N LEU A 154 13.31 8.63 -9.28
CA LEU A 154 13.33 8.05 -10.62
C LEU A 154 13.39 9.18 -11.64
N VAL A 155 14.53 9.29 -12.33
CA VAL A 155 14.75 10.27 -13.40
C VAL A 155 14.52 9.58 -14.74
N HIS A 156 13.84 10.27 -15.66
CA HIS A 156 13.69 9.78 -17.03
C HIS A 156 15.08 9.80 -17.71
N GLN A 157 15.51 8.64 -18.23
CA GLN A 157 16.89 8.21 -18.57
C GLN A 157 17.56 7.35 -17.48
N GLU A 158 17.09 6.08 -17.38
CA GLU A 158 17.84 4.89 -16.92
C GLU A 158 18.66 4.95 -15.62
N SER A 159 18.36 5.87 -14.69
CA SER A 159 19.16 6.01 -13.46
C SER A 159 18.31 6.29 -12.22
N LEU A 160 18.56 5.54 -11.15
CA LEU A 160 18.09 5.82 -9.80
C LEU A 160 19.07 6.79 -9.12
N ILE A 161 18.58 7.95 -8.66
CA ILE A 161 19.37 8.90 -7.89
C ILE A 161 18.86 8.91 -6.45
N ALA A 162 19.73 8.56 -5.49
CA ALA A 162 19.45 8.64 -4.06
C ALA A 162 20.14 9.87 -3.46
N SER A 163 19.41 10.63 -2.66
CA SER A 163 19.92 11.76 -1.87
C SER A 163 19.72 11.56 -0.37
#